data_AF-A0A511N718-F1
#
_entry.id   AF-A0A511N718-F1
#
_cell.length_a   1.000
_cell.length_b   1.000
_cell.length_c   1.000
_cell.angle_alpha   90.00
_cell.angle_beta   90.00
_cell.angle_gamma   90.00
#
_symmetry.space_group_name_H-M   'P 1'
#
loop_
_entity.id
_entity.type
_entity.pdbx_description
1 polymer ?
#
loop_
_entity_poly.entity_id
_entity_poly.type
_entity_poly.pdbx_seq_one_letter_code
_entity_poly.pdbx_strand_id
1 'polypeptide(L)'
;MSRLPTHHVYDVPPEIARSCCALADLYQPFGPRFQSFSRPELLRVARDVFDCITQGQEPQEDEELVDCIMQKAAEQDSHQWFMLQLSGNIVQGFVLLVPNKKLADLNETLSAARLKTSV
;
A
#
# COMPACT_ATOMS: atom_id res chain seq x y z
N MET A 1 1.56 -19.99 4.36
CA MET A 1 1.81 -18.62 3.88
C MET A 1 0.63 -17.77 4.31
N SER A 2 0.80 -16.96 5.35
CA SER A 2 -0.25 -16.02 5.76
C SER A 2 -0.31 -14.93 4.70
N ARG A 3 -1.48 -14.75 4.06
CA ARG A 3 -1.66 -13.69 3.06
C ARG A 3 -2.22 -12.47 3.77
N LEU A 4 -1.61 -11.32 3.52
CA LEU A 4 -2.16 -10.05 3.99
C LEU A 4 -3.57 -9.85 3.42
N PRO A 5 -4.53 -9.38 4.23
CA PRO A 5 -5.83 -8.98 3.71
C PRO A 5 -5.67 -7.90 2.64
N THR A 6 -6.36 -8.09 1.53
CA THR A 6 -6.36 -7.13 0.42
C THR A 6 -7.78 -6.63 0.22
N HIS A 7 -7.97 -5.32 0.36
CA HIS A 7 -9.25 -4.66 0.19
C HIS A 7 -9.29 -3.93 -1.13
N HIS A 8 -10.39 -4.06 -1.85
CA HIS A 8 -10.67 -3.30 -3.06
C HIS A 8 -11.64 -2.17 -2.75
N VAL A 9 -11.34 -0.99 -3.26
CA VAL A 9 -12.21 0.19 -3.19
C VAL A 9 -12.34 0.75 -4.60
N TYR A 10 -13.58 0.86 -5.06
CA TYR A 10 -13.91 1.30 -6.41
C TYR A 10 -14.40 2.74 -6.43
N ASP A 11 -14.34 3.35 -7.60
CA ASP A 11 -14.87 4.70 -7.87
C ASP A 11 -14.32 5.78 -6.92
N VAL A 12 -13.05 5.67 -6.54
CA VAL A 12 -12.39 6.57 -5.59
C VAL A 12 -12.07 7.91 -6.27
N PRO A 13 -12.58 9.05 -5.78
CA PRO A 13 -12.19 10.35 -6.31
C PRO A 13 -10.68 10.62 -6.12
N PRO A 14 -10.00 11.30 -7.05
CA PRO A 14 -8.55 11.52 -6.98
C PRO A 14 -8.08 12.20 -5.69
N GLU A 15 -8.87 13.12 -5.14
CA GLU A 15 -8.60 13.79 -3.87
C GLU A 15 -8.66 12.83 -2.68
N ILE A 16 -9.62 11.91 -2.67
CA ILE A 16 -9.75 10.89 -1.63
C ILE A 16 -8.60 9.89 -1.74
N ALA A 17 -8.25 9.46 -2.95
CA ALA A 17 -7.11 8.58 -3.18
C ALA A 17 -5.81 9.18 -2.63
N ARG A 18 -5.57 10.48 -2.87
CA ARG A 18 -4.41 11.19 -2.31
C ARG A 18 -4.42 11.24 -0.78
N SER A 19 -5.57 11.49 -0.17
CA SER A 19 -5.72 11.45 1.30
C SER A 19 -5.41 10.06 1.86
N CYS A 20 -5.89 9.00 1.20
CA CYS A 20 -5.57 7.63 1.58
C CYS A 20 -4.08 7.30 1.42
N CYS A 21 -3.43 7.77 0.35
CA CYS A 21 -1.98 7.58 0.16
C CYS A 21 -1.17 8.19 1.31
N ALA A 22 -1.59 9.32 1.88
CA ALA A 22 -0.91 9.95 3.00
C ALA A 22 -0.99 9.15 4.32
N LEU A 23 -1.87 8.14 4.38
CA LEU A 23 -2.03 7.24 5.53
C LEU A 23 -1.27 5.92 5.35
N ALA A 24 -0.73 5.66 4.16
CA ALA A 24 -0.02 4.43 3.82
C ALA A 24 1.48 4.56 4.09
N ASP A 25 2.10 3.48 4.57
CA ASP A 25 3.55 3.44 4.73
C ASP A 25 4.24 3.17 3.39
N LEU A 26 3.56 2.52 2.45
CA LEU A 26 4.00 2.34 1.07
C LEU A 26 2.80 2.53 0.13
N TYR A 27 2.99 3.27 -0.96
CA TYR A 27 1.99 3.34 -2.02
C TYR A 27 2.61 3.45 -3.41
N GLN A 28 1.90 2.96 -4.41
CA GLN A 28 2.23 3.18 -5.82
C GLN A 28 0.97 3.38 -6.66
N PRO A 29 1.02 4.24 -7.68
CA PRO A 29 -0.02 4.25 -8.71
C PRO A 29 0.08 2.99 -9.59
N PHE A 30 -1.06 2.48 -10.07
CA PHE A 30 -1.12 1.43 -11.09
C PHE A 30 -1.87 1.89 -12.33
N GLY A 31 -1.57 1.26 -13.47
CA GLY A 31 -2.24 1.49 -14.75
C GLY A 31 -1.28 1.50 -15.95
N PRO A 32 -1.77 1.81 -17.17
CA PRO A 32 -1.06 1.54 -18.43
C PRO A 32 0.25 2.31 -18.65
N ARG A 33 0.59 3.25 -17.77
CA ARG A 33 1.83 4.04 -17.84
C ARG A 33 2.67 3.97 -16.56
N PHE A 34 2.23 3.19 -15.57
CA PHE A 34 2.87 3.22 -14.25
C PHE A 34 3.91 2.12 -14.11
N GLN A 35 4.99 2.47 -13.42
CA GLN A 35 6.12 1.61 -13.11
C GLN A 35 5.93 0.97 -11.73
N SER A 36 6.72 -0.06 -11.45
CA SER A 36 6.85 -0.71 -10.15
C SER A 36 7.15 0.28 -9.02
N PHE A 37 7.08 -0.20 -7.77
CA PHE A 37 7.36 0.62 -6.59
C PHE A 37 8.72 1.32 -6.74
N SER A 38 8.77 2.58 -6.31
CA SER A 38 10.03 3.32 -6.27
C SER A 38 11.01 2.60 -5.34
N ARG A 39 12.16 2.16 -5.85
CA ARG A 39 13.20 1.51 -5.05
C ARG A 39 13.61 2.31 -3.79
N PRO A 40 13.80 3.65 -3.84
CA PRO A 40 14.00 4.46 -2.64
C PRO A 40 12.90 4.27 -1.58
N GLU A 41 11.63 4.18 -1.98
CA GLU A 41 10.52 3.95 -1.06
C GLU A 41 10.53 2.52 -0.50
N LEU A 42 10.85 1.52 -1.33
CA LEU A 42 11.01 0.14 -0.87
C LEU A 42 12.12 0.04 0.20
N LEU A 43 13.27 0.66 -0.04
CA LEU A 43 14.38 0.66 0.92
C LEU A 43 14.00 1.38 2.22
N ARG A 44 13.32 2.54 2.13
CA ARG A 44 12.82 3.28 3.29
C ARG A 44 11.87 2.42 4.13
N VAL A 45 10.89 1.78 3.50
CA VAL A 45 9.90 0.96 4.21
C VAL A 45 10.52 -0.31 4.78
N ALA A 46 11.36 -1.01 4.00
CA ALA A 46 12.06 -2.21 4.46
C ALA A 46 12.96 -1.93 5.67
N ARG A 47 13.63 -0.78 5.72
CA ARG A 47 14.51 -0.38 6.83
C ARG A 47 13.74 0.23 8.00
N ASP A 48 13.00 1.30 7.74
CA ASP A 48 12.49 2.18 8.80
C ASP A 48 11.16 1.69 9.38
N VAL A 49 10.37 0.93 8.62
CA VAL A 49 9.06 0.43 9.04
C VAL A 49 9.15 -1.03 9.51
N PHE A 50 9.85 -1.87 8.76
CA PHE A 50 9.89 -3.32 9.02
C PHE A 50 11.20 -3.84 9.59
N ASP A 51 12.27 -3.04 9.60
CA ASP A 51 13.63 -3.43 10.02
C ASP A 51 14.05 -4.80 9.43
N CYS A 52 13.73 -5.01 8.16
CA CYS A 52 13.90 -6.28 7.47
C CYS A 52 15.19 -6.35 6.64
N ILE A 53 15.86 -5.21 6.47
CA ILE A 53 17.17 -5.07 5.84
C ILE A 53 18.09 -4.17 6.67
N THR A 54 19.38 -4.43 6.64
CA THR A 54 20.39 -3.57 7.27
C THR A 54 21.14 -2.74 6.23
N GLN A 55 21.67 -1.58 6.65
CA GLN A 55 22.45 -0.72 5.77
C GLN A 55 23.71 -1.46 5.29
N GLY A 56 23.87 -1.59 3.96
CA GLY A 56 25.00 -2.30 3.34
C GLY A 56 24.74 -3.78 3.02
N GLN A 57 23.59 -4.34 3.41
CA GLN A 57 23.11 -5.67 2.98
C GLN A 57 21.82 -5.55 2.16
N GLU A 58 21.70 -4.47 1.38
CA GLU A 58 20.50 -4.20 0.61
C GLU A 58 20.39 -5.20 -0.55
N PRO A 59 19.22 -5.86 -0.71
CA PRO A 59 18.91 -6.68 -1.87
C PRO A 59 19.19 -5.95 -3.19
N GLN A 60 19.72 -6.66 -4.20
CA GLN A 60 19.96 -6.03 -5.51
C GLN A 60 18.67 -5.90 -6.31
N GLU A 61 17.69 -6.76 -6.06
CA GLU A 61 16.44 -6.80 -6.80
C GLU A 61 15.28 -6.20 -5.99
N ASP A 62 14.39 -5.47 -6.68
CA ASP A 62 13.22 -4.86 -6.03
C ASP A 62 12.21 -5.92 -5.57
N GLU A 63 12.18 -7.09 -6.22
CA GLU A 63 11.32 -8.23 -5.85
C GLU A 63 11.69 -8.75 -4.45
N GLU A 64 12.98 -8.89 -4.16
CA GLU A 64 13.47 -9.32 -2.85
C GLU A 64 13.09 -8.31 -1.74
N LEU A 65 13.08 -7.01 -2.04
CA LEU A 65 12.61 -5.97 -1.11
C LEU A 65 11.11 -6.08 -0.84
N VAL A 66 10.32 -6.25 -1.90
CA VAL A 66 8.87 -6.43 -1.78
C VAL A 66 8.55 -7.68 -0.97
N ASP A 67 9.21 -8.81 -1.24
CA ASP A 67 9.00 -10.06 -0.52
C ASP A 67 9.36 -9.92 0.96
N CYS A 68 10.47 -9.25 1.29
CA CYS A 68 10.88 -8.96 2.66
C CYS A 68 9.82 -8.13 3.42
N ILE A 69 9.35 -7.05 2.80
CA ILE A 69 8.29 -6.18 3.36
C ILE A 69 7.00 -6.99 3.55
N MET A 70 6.62 -7.79 2.56
CA MET A 70 5.41 -8.61 2.59
C MET A 70 5.43 -9.68 3.66
N GLN A 71 6.55 -10.37 3.78
CA GLN A 71 6.74 -11.36 4.81
C GLN A 71 6.65 -10.73 6.20
N LYS A 72 7.33 -9.59 6.42
CA LYS A 72 7.28 -8.92 7.74
C LYS A 72 5.93 -8.36 8.09
N ALA A 73 5.24 -7.72 7.14
CA ALA A 73 3.88 -7.26 7.34
C ALA A 73 2.94 -8.41 7.72
N ALA A 74 3.07 -9.57 7.07
CA ALA A 74 2.25 -10.75 7.35
C ALA A 74 2.60 -11.43 8.68
N GLU A 75 3.90 -11.54 9.01
CA GLU A 75 4.38 -12.11 10.28
C GLU A 75 3.92 -11.30 11.49
N GLN A 76 3.89 -9.97 11.35
CA GLN A 76 3.54 -9.05 12.43
C GLN A 76 2.04 -8.74 12.50
N ASP A 77 1.24 -9.18 11.52
CA ASP A 77 -0.16 -8.76 11.32
C ASP A 77 -0.32 -7.24 11.53
N SER A 78 0.58 -6.47 10.91
CA SER A 78 0.73 -5.04 11.21
C SER A 78 0.14 -4.12 10.15
N HIS A 79 -0.15 -4.66 8.95
CA HIS A 79 -0.61 -3.89 7.80
C HIS A 79 -1.67 -4.63 6.99
N GLN A 80 -2.36 -3.90 6.12
CA GLN A 80 -3.31 -4.45 5.14
C GLN A 80 -3.12 -3.76 3.79
N TRP A 81 -3.41 -4.49 2.72
CA TRP A 81 -3.36 -3.95 1.35
C TRP A 81 -4.68 -3.29 0.99
N PHE A 82 -4.61 -2.16 0.31
CA PHE A 82 -5.75 -1.52 -0.32
C PHE A 82 -5.45 -1.26 -1.80
N MET A 83 -6.38 -1.67 -2.66
CA MET A 83 -6.42 -1.30 -4.07
C MET A 83 -7.51 -0.27 -4.28
N LEU A 84 -7.11 0.98 -4.53
CA LEU A 84 -8.00 2.09 -4.82
C LEU A 84 -8.11 2.27 -6.33
N GLN A 85 -9.26 2.01 -6.92
CA GLN A 85 -9.53 2.29 -8.34
C GLN A 85 -10.14 3.68 -8.49
N LEU A 86 -9.58 4.52 -9.36
CA LEU A 86 -10.04 5.89 -9.53
C LEU A 86 -11.41 5.98 -10.22
N SER A 87 -12.24 6.93 -9.78
CA SER A 87 -13.52 7.25 -10.41
C SER A 87 -13.34 7.66 -11.87
N GLY A 88 -14.11 7.05 -12.78
CA GLY A 88 -14.05 7.35 -14.21
C GLY A 88 -12.87 6.71 -14.95
N ASN A 89 -12.03 5.93 -14.27
CA ASN A 89 -10.95 5.18 -14.92
C ASN A 89 -10.73 3.80 -14.27
N ILE A 90 -11.25 2.76 -14.92
CA ILE A 90 -11.17 1.38 -14.39
C ILE A 90 -9.78 0.76 -14.45
N VAL A 91 -8.85 1.35 -15.21
CA VAL A 91 -7.48 0.83 -15.38
C VAL A 91 -6.44 1.65 -14.62
N GLN A 92 -6.87 2.58 -13.76
CA GLN A 92 -5.95 3.42 -12.98
C GLN A 92 -6.35 3.47 -11.52
N GLY A 93 -5.34 3.58 -10.67
CA GLY A 93 -5.54 3.54 -9.23
C GLY A 93 -4.26 3.59 -8.43
N PHE A 94 -4.37 3.22 -7.16
CA PHE A 94 -3.27 3.10 -6.23
C PHE A 94 -3.31 1.77 -5.49
N VAL A 95 -2.14 1.20 -5.26
CA VAL A 95 -1.94 0.09 -4.33
C VAL A 95 -1.28 0.66 -3.08
N LEU A 96 -1.88 0.44 -1.90
CA LEU A 96 -1.46 1.00 -0.62
C LEU A 96 -1.19 -0.10 0.41
N LEU A 97 -0.04 -0.06 1.07
CA LEU A 97 0.21 -0.83 2.29
C LEU A 97 -0.08 0.06 3.49
N VAL A 98 -1.19 -0.19 4.16
CA VAL A 98 -1.68 0.68 5.25
C VAL A 98 -1.45 0.01 6.59
N PRO A 99 -0.79 0.67 7.56
CA PRO A 99 -0.61 0.10 8.89
C PRO A 99 -1.93 0.02 9.65
N ASN A 100 -2.11 -1.03 10.45
CA ASN A 100 -3.34 -1.31 11.18
C ASN A 100 -3.76 -0.14 12.10
N LYS A 101 -2.78 0.58 12.67
CA LYS A 101 -3.00 1.79 13.49
C LYS A 101 -3.65 2.96 12.73
N LYS A 102 -3.63 2.95 11.39
CA LYS A 102 -4.20 3.98 10.51
C LYS A 102 -5.51 3.55 9.83
N LEU A 103 -6.00 2.34 10.10
CA LEU A 103 -7.23 1.85 9.46
C LEU A 103 -8.47 2.65 9.88
N ALA A 104 -8.52 3.14 11.12
CA ALA A 104 -9.62 4.01 11.55
C ALA A 104 -9.67 5.30 10.71
N ASP A 105 -8.54 6.01 10.60
CA ASP A 105 -8.39 7.22 9.80
C ASP A 105 -8.71 6.97 8.30
N LEU A 106 -8.27 5.82 7.77
CA LEU A 106 -8.53 5.42 6.38
C LEU A 106 -10.03 5.17 6.16
N ASN A 107 -10.67 4.39 7.04
CA ASN A 107 -12.09 4.09 6.96
C ASN A 107 -12.95 5.34 7.13
N GLU A 108 -12.55 6.28 7.99
CA GLU A 108 -13.20 7.57 8.11
C GLU A 108 -13.12 8.34 6.79
N THR A 109 -11.92 8.43 6.19
CA THR A 109 -11.69 9.09 4.89
C THR A 109 -12.56 8.48 3.78
N LEU A 110 -12.63 7.15 3.69
CA LEU A 110 -13.44 6.44 2.71
C LEU A 110 -14.96 6.63 2.96
N SER A 111 -15.39 6.53 4.22
CA SER A 111 -16.80 6.65 4.60
C SER A 111 -17.35 8.06 4.41
N ALA A 112 -16.54 9.10 4.63
CA ALA A 112 -16.90 10.48 4.33
C ALA A 112 -17.23 10.68 2.85
N ALA A 113 -16.57 9.91 1.97
CA ALA A 113 -16.83 9.85 0.54
C ALA A 113 -17.91 8.82 0.14
N ARG A 114 -18.55 8.15 1.11
CA ARG A 114 -19.53 7.07 0.92
C ARG A 114 -18.99 5.85 0.15
N LEU A 115 -17.68 5.63 0.22
CA LEU A 115 -17.01 4.50 -0.41
C LEU A 115 -17.07 3.28 0.53
N LYS A 116 -17.12 2.08 -0.06
CA LYS A 116 -17.12 0.82 0.67
C LYS A 116 -15.89 0.00 0.29
N THR A 117 -15.31 -0.68 1.27
CA THR A 117 -14.25 -1.67 1.09
C THR A 117 -14.87 -3.05 0.84
N SER A 118 -14.43 -3.74 -0.21
CA SER A 118 -14.70 -5.16 -0.41
C SER A 118 -13.43 -5.97 -0.11
N VAL A 119 -13.58 -7.08 0.61
CA VAL A 119 -12.50 -8.05 0.90
C VAL A 119 -12.45 -9.09 -0.20
#